data_AF-A0A9E4E074-F1
#
_entry.id   AF-A0A9E4E074-F1
#
_cell.length_a   1.000
_cell.length_b   1.000
_cell.length_c   1.000
_cell.angle_alpha   90.00
_cell.angle_beta   90.00
_cell.angle_gamma   90.00
#
_symmetry.space_group_name_H-M   'P 1'
#
loop_
_entity.id
_entity.type
_entity.pdbx_description
1 polymer ?
#
loop_
_entity_poly.entity_id
_entity_poly.type
_entity_poly.pdbx_seq_one_letter_code
_entity_poly.pdbx_strand_id
1 'polypeptide(L)'
;AGPALLAWPDAPVSAMVNEEDHLRLQCLVSGLSVVDAWSLVDRLDVGLGSELPLAFHHDFGYLTSCPTNAGTGLRASALVHLPALVLTKEIGRVLEGMDRLGLTHRGVEGEGSRFTGNFFQLSNQTTLGRNEEDLIEHFGRTVDRVVEKERDARQVLLNAGPRMEDLIWRACGLLRHARLLGYRDFSELLSGVRLGVSLGVLKAPAIGSLNRMMVFAQASHLDEAAGRALSAEERRCHRAGYVRTVLRDAGEASTSGAAP
;
A
#
# COMPACT_ATOMS: atom_id res chain seq x y z
N ALA A 1 12.05 -26.02 15.32
CA ALA A 1 10.76 -25.46 14.89
C ALA A 1 10.95 -24.76 13.55
N GLY A 2 9.96 -24.79 12.65
CA GLY A 2 10.02 -24.13 11.33
C GLY A 2 9.36 -22.75 11.33
N PRO A 3 9.27 -22.09 10.16
CA PRO A 3 8.56 -20.82 10.00
C PRO A 3 7.06 -20.94 10.32
N ALA A 4 6.48 -19.92 10.94
CA ALA A 4 5.04 -19.86 11.21
C ALA A 4 4.49 -18.42 11.10
N LEU A 5 3.18 -18.32 10.81
CA LEU A 5 2.41 -17.08 10.87
C LEU A 5 1.27 -17.27 11.87
N LEU A 6 1.23 -16.43 12.89
CA LEU A 6 0.12 -16.29 13.83
C LEU A 6 -0.67 -15.05 13.46
N ALA A 7 -1.98 -15.21 13.23
CA ALA A 7 -2.88 -14.11 12.92
C ALA A 7 -4.09 -14.17 13.85
N TRP A 8 -4.48 -13.01 14.38
CA TRP A 8 -5.66 -12.90 15.23
C TRP A 8 -6.86 -12.45 14.39
N PRO A 9 -7.93 -13.24 14.24
CA PRO A 9 -9.06 -12.89 13.37
C PRO A 9 -9.72 -11.55 13.72
N ASP A 10 -9.76 -11.22 15.02
CA ASP A 10 -10.47 -10.06 15.55
C ASP A 10 -9.56 -8.83 15.76
N ALA A 11 -8.28 -8.92 15.39
CA ALA A 11 -7.32 -7.83 15.57
C ALA A 11 -6.41 -7.68 14.35
N PRO A 12 -6.04 -6.46 13.94
CA PRO A 12 -5.19 -6.21 12.77
C PRO A 12 -3.70 -6.54 13.03
N VAL A 13 -3.42 -7.48 13.94
CA VAL A 13 -2.08 -7.86 14.38
C VAL A 13 -1.74 -9.28 13.94
N SER A 14 -0.47 -9.50 13.65
CA SER A 14 0.08 -10.80 13.32
C SER A 14 1.51 -10.92 13.82
N ALA A 15 1.96 -12.15 14.08
CA ALA A 15 3.33 -12.46 14.42
C ALA A 15 3.89 -13.50 13.43
N MET A 16 5.03 -13.19 12.83
CA MET A 16 5.82 -14.13 12.05
C MET A 16 6.90 -14.72 12.96
N VAL A 17 7.08 -16.03 12.91
CA VAL A 17 8.04 -16.77 13.73
C VAL A 17 9.04 -17.46 12.81
N ASN A 18 10.33 -17.37 13.15
CA ASN A 18 11.45 -17.91 12.37
C ASN A 18 11.48 -17.40 10.92
N GLU A 19 11.47 -16.08 10.75
CA GLU A 19 11.74 -15.43 9.47
C GLU A 19 13.21 -14.97 9.42
N GLU A 20 13.52 -13.72 9.10
CA GLU A 20 14.89 -13.17 9.19
C GLU A 20 15.34 -13.07 10.67
N ASP A 21 14.39 -12.73 11.54
CA ASP A 21 14.50 -12.77 12.99
C ASP A 21 13.56 -13.84 13.58
N HIS A 22 13.82 -14.25 14.83
CA HIS A 22 12.99 -15.27 15.50
C HIS A 22 11.52 -14.85 15.63
N LEU A 23 11.29 -13.55 15.83
CA LEU A 23 9.96 -12.98 16.04
C LEU A 23 9.86 -11.65 15.30
N ARG A 24 8.79 -11.51 14.52
CA ARG A 24 8.42 -10.24 13.88
C ARG A 24 6.95 -9.97 14.12
N LEU A 25 6.67 -8.96 14.92
CA LEU A 25 5.32 -8.48 15.19
C LEU A 25 4.93 -7.44 14.13
N GLN A 26 3.67 -7.48 13.70
CA GLN A 26 3.16 -6.57 12.69
C GLN A 26 1.73 -6.17 13.01
N CYS A 27 1.40 -4.90 12.77
CA CYS A 27 0.04 -4.40 12.73
C CYS A 27 -0.24 -3.71 11.39
N LEU A 28 -1.38 -4.00 10.77
CA LEU A 28 -1.80 -3.42 9.48
C LEU A 28 -3.17 -2.75 9.59
N VAL A 29 -3.18 -1.43 9.53
CA VAL A 29 -4.39 -0.61 9.60
C VAL A 29 -4.62 0.18 8.31
N SER A 30 -5.86 0.57 8.05
CA SER A 30 -6.20 1.42 6.91
C SER A 30 -6.00 2.90 7.26
N GLY A 31 -5.58 3.70 6.28
CA GLY A 31 -5.31 5.13 6.48
C GLY A 31 -3.96 5.38 7.16
N LEU A 32 -3.72 6.65 7.50
CA LEU A 32 -2.51 7.04 8.23
C LEU A 32 -2.78 7.03 9.75
N SER A 33 -2.93 5.83 10.30
CA SER A 33 -3.20 5.60 11.74
C SER A 33 -2.00 4.92 12.40
N VAL A 34 -0.81 5.49 12.19
CA VAL A 34 0.46 4.85 12.60
C VAL A 34 0.57 4.75 14.13
N VAL A 35 0.08 5.76 14.85
CA VAL A 35 0.06 5.76 16.33
C VAL A 35 -0.84 4.62 16.85
N ASP A 36 -2.04 4.47 16.30
CA ASP A 36 -2.94 3.38 16.68
C ASP A 36 -2.34 2.00 16.38
N ALA A 37 -1.71 1.84 15.21
CA ALA A 37 -1.03 0.62 14.82
C ALA A 37 0.14 0.28 15.74
N TRP A 38 0.92 1.30 16.13
CA TRP A 38 2.01 1.16 17.09
C TRP A 38 1.48 0.74 18.46
N SER A 39 0.45 1.42 19.00
CA SER A 39 -0.14 1.03 20.28
C SER A 39 -0.71 -0.39 20.29
N LEU A 40 -1.20 -0.90 19.15
CA LEU A 40 -1.68 -2.28 19.02
C LEU A 40 -0.54 -3.29 19.05
N VAL A 41 0.56 -3.04 18.33
CA VAL A 41 1.71 -3.96 18.27
C VAL A 41 2.54 -3.89 19.56
N ASP A 42 2.67 -2.72 20.19
CA ASP A 42 3.38 -2.53 21.45
C ASP A 42 2.74 -3.31 22.60
N ARG A 43 1.40 -3.34 22.67
CA ARG A 43 0.70 -4.19 23.65
C ARG A 43 1.02 -5.67 23.48
N LEU A 44 1.18 -6.13 22.24
CA LEU A 44 1.56 -7.51 21.95
C LEU A 44 3.02 -7.75 22.32
N ASP A 45 3.91 -6.80 22.03
CA ASP A 45 5.34 -6.86 22.36
C ASP A 45 5.56 -6.92 23.88
N VAL A 46 4.96 -6.01 24.64
CA VAL A 46 5.03 -5.99 26.11
C VAL A 46 4.50 -7.28 26.72
N GLY A 47 3.38 -7.81 26.21
CA GLY A 47 2.82 -9.07 26.67
C GLY A 47 3.77 -10.25 26.43
N LEU A 48 4.35 -10.34 25.23
CA LEU A 48 5.30 -11.40 24.88
C LEU A 48 6.64 -11.26 25.60
N GLY A 49 7.14 -10.04 25.79
CA GLY A 49 8.40 -9.76 26.49
C GLY A 49 8.38 -10.18 27.97
N SER A 50 7.19 -10.33 28.56
CA SER A 50 7.04 -10.89 29.92
C SER A 50 7.23 -12.41 29.99
N GLU A 51 7.04 -13.12 28.87
CA GLU A 51 7.10 -14.58 28.76
C GLU A 51 8.33 -15.08 27.99
N LEU A 52 8.90 -14.23 27.13
CA LEU A 52 10.01 -14.57 26.24
C LEU A 52 11.25 -13.72 26.54
N PRO A 53 12.43 -14.33 26.74
CA PRO A 53 13.67 -13.59 26.89
C PRO A 53 14.12 -13.04 25.53
N LEU A 54 13.71 -11.80 25.21
CA LEU A 54 14.12 -11.11 24.00
C LEU A 54 15.63 -10.80 24.05
N ALA A 55 16.32 -11.02 22.93
CA ALA A 55 17.75 -10.77 22.83
C ALA A 55 18.00 -9.25 22.76
N PHE A 56 18.55 -8.69 23.84
CA PHE A 56 18.75 -7.25 23.99
C PHE A 56 20.16 -6.94 24.49
N HIS A 57 20.76 -5.87 23.98
CA HIS A 57 22.04 -5.34 24.42
C HIS A 57 21.90 -3.86 24.78
N HIS A 58 22.53 -3.44 25.88
CA HIS A 58 22.42 -2.07 26.41
C HIS A 58 22.74 -0.98 25.36
N ASP A 59 23.80 -1.17 24.56
CA ASP A 59 24.23 -0.18 23.58
C ASP A 59 23.61 -0.35 22.18
N PHE A 60 23.07 -1.53 21.88
CA PHE A 60 22.61 -1.88 20.52
C PHE A 60 21.10 -2.15 20.43
N GLY A 61 20.37 -2.12 21.55
CA GLY A 61 18.96 -2.43 21.61
C GLY A 61 18.67 -3.91 21.33
N TYR A 62 17.55 -4.18 20.67
CA TYR A 62 17.18 -5.52 20.23
C TYR A 62 18.16 -6.05 19.19
N LEU A 63 18.69 -7.23 19.46
CA LEU A 63 19.62 -7.91 18.57
C LEU A 63 18.84 -8.58 17.43
N THR A 64 19.29 -8.33 16.21
CA THR A 64 18.62 -8.74 14.96
C THR A 64 19.67 -9.21 13.96
N SER A 65 19.27 -10.11 13.07
CA SER A 65 20.08 -10.54 11.92
C SER A 65 20.22 -9.42 10.87
N CYS A 66 19.30 -8.44 10.87
CA CYS A 66 19.24 -7.37 9.89
C CYS A 66 19.86 -6.07 10.44
N PRO A 67 20.97 -5.56 9.88
CA PRO A 67 21.57 -4.31 10.35
C PRO A 67 20.62 -3.10 10.29
N THR A 68 19.62 -3.12 9.41
CA THR A 68 18.63 -2.03 9.28
C THR A 68 17.58 -2.01 10.39
N ASN A 69 17.45 -3.09 11.17
CA ASN A 69 16.52 -3.18 12.29
C ASN A 69 17.21 -2.94 13.65
N ALA A 70 18.54 -2.80 13.71
CA ALA A 70 19.28 -2.66 14.97
C ALA A 70 18.80 -1.47 15.82
N GLY A 71 18.77 -1.62 17.14
CA GLY A 71 18.19 -0.63 18.06
C GLY A 71 16.78 -1.01 18.48
N THR A 72 15.79 -0.25 18.05
CA THR A 72 14.38 -0.47 18.41
C THR A 72 13.75 -1.69 17.72
N GLY A 73 14.32 -2.23 16.63
CA GLY A 73 13.63 -3.24 15.81
C GLY A 73 12.40 -2.71 15.05
N LEU A 74 12.05 -1.43 15.23
CA LEU A 74 10.80 -0.86 14.76
C LEU A 74 10.86 -0.44 13.29
N ARG A 75 9.92 -0.95 12.50
CA ARG A 75 9.68 -0.48 11.13
C ARG A 75 8.27 0.08 10.97
N ALA A 76 8.17 1.41 10.98
CA ALA A 76 6.96 2.12 10.57
C ALA A 76 6.89 2.15 9.04
N SER A 77 5.71 1.94 8.46
CA SER A 77 5.53 1.99 7.01
C SER A 77 4.13 2.47 6.61
N ALA A 78 4.06 3.17 5.49
CA ALA A 78 2.81 3.64 4.89
C ALA A 78 2.83 3.35 3.39
N LEU A 79 1.76 2.75 2.89
CA LEU A 79 1.53 2.60 1.45
C LEU A 79 0.68 3.76 0.96
N VAL A 80 1.26 4.66 0.18
CA VAL A 80 0.60 5.88 -0.31
C VAL A 80 0.41 5.84 -1.83
N HIS A 81 -0.70 6.42 -2.29
CA HIS A 81 -1.02 6.56 -3.70
C HIS A 81 -0.82 8.02 -4.11
N LEU A 82 0.22 8.28 -4.92
CA LEU A 82 0.69 9.64 -5.28
C LEU A 82 0.57 9.94 -6.79
N PRO A 83 -0.58 9.69 -7.43
CA PRO A 83 -0.73 9.85 -8.88
C PRO A 83 -0.62 11.32 -9.31
N ALA A 84 -1.07 12.28 -8.51
CA ALA A 84 -1.05 13.67 -8.93
C ALA A 84 0.37 14.22 -8.93
N LEU A 85 1.18 13.92 -7.91
CA LEU A 85 2.61 14.26 -7.89
C LEU A 85 3.38 13.65 -9.07
N VAL A 86 3.00 12.46 -9.52
CA VAL A 86 3.60 11.85 -10.72
C VAL A 86 3.17 12.60 -11.98
N LEU A 87 1.87 12.88 -12.14
CA LEU A 87 1.33 13.56 -13.32
C LEU A 87 1.80 15.02 -13.44
N THR A 88 2.00 15.72 -12.32
CA THR A 88 2.57 17.07 -12.28
C THR A 88 4.09 17.08 -12.31
N LYS A 89 4.75 15.91 -12.33
CA LYS A 89 6.21 15.73 -12.33
C LYS A 89 6.92 16.27 -11.09
N GLU A 90 6.22 16.43 -9.97
CA GLU A 90 6.80 16.88 -8.69
C GLU A 90 7.29 15.72 -7.80
N ILE A 91 6.97 14.47 -8.14
CA ILE A 91 7.29 13.30 -7.32
C ILE A 91 8.79 13.20 -6.96
N GLY A 92 9.69 13.46 -7.90
CA GLY A 92 11.14 13.35 -7.65
C GLY A 92 11.60 14.28 -6.53
N ARG A 93 11.16 15.54 -6.55
CA ARG A 93 11.47 16.53 -5.50
C ARG A 93 10.90 16.10 -4.14
N VAL A 94 9.69 15.54 -4.11
CA VAL A 94 9.07 15.05 -2.88
C VAL A 94 9.88 13.90 -2.28
N LEU A 95 10.25 12.91 -3.10
CA LEU A 95 11.03 11.75 -2.66
C LEU A 95 12.44 12.15 -2.16
N GLU A 96 13.13 13.05 -2.86
CA GLU A 96 14.41 13.59 -2.40
C GLU A 96 14.29 14.32 -1.05
N GLY A 97 13.17 15.03 -0.83
CA GLY A 97 12.88 15.67 0.44
C GLY A 97 12.69 14.66 1.57
N MET A 98 12.07 13.51 1.29
CA MET A 98 11.87 12.45 2.26
C MET A 98 13.17 11.76 2.67
N ASP A 99 14.07 11.51 1.71
CA ASP A 99 15.38 10.91 2.00
C ASP A 99 16.19 11.78 2.97
N ARG A 100 16.14 13.11 2.79
CA ARG A 100 16.77 14.08 3.71
C ARG A 100 16.14 14.10 5.10
N LEU A 101 14.89 13.66 5.23
CA LEU A 101 14.16 13.56 6.49
C LEU A 101 14.33 12.17 7.15
N GLY A 102 15.18 11.30 6.60
CA GLY A 102 15.46 9.98 7.18
C GLY A 102 14.37 8.94 6.93
N LEU A 103 13.59 9.11 5.85
CA LEU A 103 12.70 8.07 5.36
C LEU A 103 13.27 7.44 4.10
N THR A 104 12.95 6.18 3.90
CA THR A 104 13.20 5.46 2.66
C THR A 104 11.90 5.29 1.89
N HIS A 105 12.03 5.15 0.57
CA HIS A 105 10.89 4.94 -0.30
C HIS A 105 11.17 3.81 -1.31
N ARG A 106 10.15 3.03 -1.65
CA ARG A 106 10.23 1.98 -2.69
C ARG A 106 8.89 1.81 -3.42
N GLY A 107 8.93 1.29 -4.64
CA GLY A 107 7.74 0.83 -5.34
C GLY A 107 7.17 -0.46 -4.73
N VAL A 108 5.89 -0.73 -5.00
CA VAL A 108 5.19 -1.93 -4.48
C VAL A 108 5.77 -3.23 -5.04
N GLU A 109 6.35 -3.21 -6.25
CA GLU A 109 6.87 -4.42 -6.92
C GLU A 109 8.39 -4.66 -6.75
N GLY A 110 9.05 -4.02 -5.78
CA GLY A 110 10.49 -4.24 -5.54
C GLY A 110 11.40 -3.59 -6.59
N GLU A 111 12.72 -3.81 -6.44
CA GLU A 111 13.85 -3.05 -6.99
C GLU A 111 13.68 -2.47 -8.41
N GLY A 112 13.69 -1.14 -8.51
CA GLY A 112 13.66 -0.41 -9.77
C GLY A 112 13.01 0.97 -9.66
N SER A 113 13.34 1.87 -10.60
CA SER A 113 12.88 3.27 -10.63
C SER A 113 11.47 3.48 -11.22
N ARG A 114 10.73 2.40 -11.54
CA ARG A 114 9.39 2.48 -12.13
C ARG A 114 8.33 1.99 -11.14
N PHE A 115 7.65 2.96 -10.54
CA PHE A 115 6.59 2.74 -9.57
C PHE A 115 5.30 2.31 -10.27
N THR A 116 4.95 1.03 -10.20
CA THR A 116 3.72 0.49 -10.79
C THR A 116 2.48 1.07 -10.09
N GLY A 117 1.55 1.65 -10.87
CA GLY A 117 0.28 2.17 -10.36
C GLY A 117 0.38 3.40 -9.45
N ASN A 118 1.52 4.11 -9.43
CA ASN A 118 1.75 5.29 -8.57
C ASN A 118 1.59 5.01 -7.07
N PHE A 119 1.86 3.78 -6.64
CA PHE A 119 1.92 3.43 -5.22
C PHE A 119 3.38 3.40 -4.73
N PHE A 120 3.59 4.00 -3.57
CA PHE A 120 4.89 4.15 -2.94
C PHE A 120 4.79 3.64 -1.50
N GLN A 121 5.74 2.81 -1.11
CA GLN A 121 5.91 2.44 0.29
C GLN A 121 6.96 3.34 0.91
N LEU A 122 6.57 4.05 1.96
CA LEU A 122 7.41 4.93 2.75
C LEU A 122 7.72 4.25 4.07
N SER A 123 8.98 4.27 4.53
CA SER A 123 9.37 3.70 5.82
C SER A 123 10.46 4.52 6.53
N ASN A 124 10.59 4.41 7.85
CA ASN A 124 11.74 4.98 8.56
C ASN A 124 13.04 4.29 8.11
N GLN A 125 14.13 5.05 8.03
CA GLN A 125 15.46 4.52 7.70
C GLN A 125 16.26 4.14 8.95
N THR A 126 16.12 4.91 10.01
CA THR A 126 16.90 4.78 11.25
C THR A 126 16.05 4.16 12.34
N THR A 127 16.66 3.26 13.09
CA THR A 127 16.07 2.47 14.19
C THR A 127 16.91 2.53 15.46
N LEU A 128 18.23 2.77 15.35
CA LEU A 128 19.16 2.92 16.47
C LEU A 128 19.29 4.37 16.95
N GLY A 129 19.41 4.55 18.26
CA GLY A 129 19.69 5.85 18.88
C GLY A 129 18.48 6.79 18.97
N ARG A 130 17.27 6.28 18.77
CA ARG A 130 15.99 6.99 18.92
C ARG A 130 15.01 6.10 19.67
N ASN A 131 14.10 6.68 20.43
CA ASN A 131 12.96 5.94 21.00
C ASN A 131 11.92 5.65 19.90
N GLU A 132 11.07 4.67 20.16
CA GLU A 132 10.00 4.22 19.28
C GLU A 132 8.95 5.30 19.06
N GLU A 133 8.56 6.02 20.12
CA GLU A 133 7.56 7.09 20.07
C GLU A 133 7.95 8.22 19.10
N ASP A 134 9.17 8.76 19.23
CA ASP A 134 9.68 9.83 18.37
C ASP A 134 9.84 9.34 16.93
N LEU A 135 10.14 8.06 16.72
CA LEU A 135 10.19 7.45 15.38
C LEU A 135 8.80 7.45 14.75
N ILE A 136 7.77 7.01 15.48
CA ILE A 136 6.37 6.98 15.01
C ILE A 136 5.84 8.39 14.76
N GLU A 137 6.06 9.34 15.68
CA GLU A 137 5.61 10.72 15.52
C GLU A 137 6.31 11.44 14.36
N HIS A 138 7.62 11.24 14.21
CA HIS A 138 8.38 11.80 13.09
C HIS A 138 7.94 11.20 11.75
N PHE A 139 7.73 9.88 11.72
CA PHE A 139 7.25 9.17 10.53
C PHE A 139 5.87 9.68 10.12
N GLY A 140 4.91 9.70 11.05
CA GLY A 140 3.55 10.18 10.82
C GLY A 140 3.53 11.60 10.26
N ARG A 141 4.22 12.54 10.93
CA ARG A 141 4.31 13.94 10.48
C ARG A 141 4.91 14.08 9.08
N THR A 142 5.92 13.28 8.76
CA THR A 142 6.54 13.35 7.44
C THR A 142 5.63 12.80 6.35
N VAL A 143 4.94 11.68 6.61
CA VAL A 143 3.98 11.11 5.65
C VAL A 143 2.78 12.05 5.46
N ASP A 144 2.29 12.70 6.50
CA ASP A 144 1.21 13.70 6.40
C ASP A 144 1.57 14.83 5.43
N ARG A 145 2.79 15.37 5.52
CA ARG A 145 3.27 16.40 4.58
C ARG A 145 3.28 15.91 3.12
N VAL A 146 3.60 14.63 2.89
CA VAL A 146 3.55 14.04 1.54
C VAL A 146 2.11 13.94 1.06
N VAL A 147 1.19 13.54 1.94
CA VAL A 147 -0.26 13.47 1.64
C VAL A 147 -0.82 14.86 1.32
N GLU A 148 -0.41 15.90 2.06
CA GLU A 148 -0.76 17.29 1.77
C GLU A 148 -0.27 17.73 0.38
N LYS A 149 0.98 17.42 0.03
CA LYS A 149 1.52 17.73 -1.31
C LYS A 149 0.78 17.03 -2.43
N GLU A 150 0.36 15.78 -2.23
CA GLU A 150 -0.49 15.07 -3.18
C GLU A 150 -1.88 15.73 -3.31
N ARG A 151 -2.47 16.19 -2.21
CA ARG A 151 -3.75 16.94 -2.24
C ARG A 151 -3.62 18.26 -3.00
N ASP A 152 -2.54 19.01 -2.76
CA ASP A 152 -2.25 20.25 -3.50
C ASP A 152 -2.12 19.96 -5.01
N ALA A 153 -1.36 18.91 -5.38
CA ALA A 153 -1.19 18.52 -6.76
C ALA A 153 -2.50 18.08 -7.43
N ARG A 154 -3.38 17.39 -6.69
CA ARG A 154 -4.74 17.04 -7.17
C ARG A 154 -5.57 18.28 -7.51
N GLN A 155 -5.46 19.34 -6.71
CA GLN A 155 -6.16 20.59 -6.98
C GLN A 155 -5.68 21.26 -8.28
N VAL A 156 -4.37 21.15 -8.58
CA VAL A 156 -3.81 21.60 -9.87
C VAL A 156 -4.39 20.79 -11.03
N LEU A 157 -4.56 19.47 -10.87
CA LEU A 157 -5.14 18.62 -11.91
C LEU A 157 -6.63 18.89 -12.17
N LEU A 158 -7.40 19.28 -11.14
CA LEU A 158 -8.80 19.70 -11.33
C LEU A 158 -8.92 20.92 -12.24
N ASN A 159 -7.95 21.84 -12.16
CA ASN A 159 -7.91 23.02 -13.02
C ASN A 159 -7.59 22.68 -14.49
N ALA A 160 -7.12 21.46 -14.80
CA ALA A 160 -6.90 21.00 -16.17
C ALA A 160 -8.21 20.65 -16.90
N GLY A 161 -9.35 20.62 -16.18
CA GLY A 161 -10.69 20.54 -16.75
C GLY A 161 -10.92 19.31 -17.63
N PRO A 162 -11.53 19.45 -18.82
CA PRO A 162 -11.95 18.32 -19.66
C PRO A 162 -10.83 17.34 -20.04
N ARG A 163 -9.56 17.80 -20.10
CA ARG A 163 -8.43 16.93 -20.44
C ARG A 163 -8.17 15.87 -19.36
N MET A 164 -8.30 16.26 -18.08
CA MET A 164 -8.13 15.33 -16.97
C MET A 164 -9.29 14.33 -16.91
N GLU A 165 -10.51 14.80 -17.13
CA GLU A 165 -11.69 13.93 -17.20
C GLU A 165 -11.58 12.90 -18.33
N ASP A 166 -11.16 13.30 -19.53
CA ASP A 166 -10.97 12.37 -20.65
C ASP A 166 -9.94 11.27 -20.32
N LEU A 167 -8.81 11.64 -19.69
CA LEU A 167 -7.80 10.66 -19.25
C LEU A 167 -8.38 9.63 -18.26
N ILE A 168 -9.16 10.09 -17.29
CA ILE A 168 -9.81 9.24 -16.28
C ILE A 168 -10.84 8.31 -16.95
N TRP A 169 -11.68 8.85 -17.83
CA TRP A 169 -12.72 8.08 -18.52
C TRP A 169 -12.14 7.07 -19.50
N ARG A 170 -11.06 7.39 -20.19
CA ARG A 170 -10.30 6.44 -21.02
C ARG A 170 -9.77 5.28 -20.19
N ALA A 171 -9.17 5.57 -19.04
CA ALA A 171 -8.68 4.52 -18.15
C ALA A 171 -9.83 3.60 -17.69
N CYS A 172 -10.97 4.19 -17.32
CA CYS A 172 -12.17 3.45 -16.94
C CYS A 172 -12.72 2.58 -18.09
N GLY A 173 -12.84 3.14 -19.30
CA GLY A 173 -13.32 2.43 -20.48
C GLY A 173 -12.43 1.25 -20.85
N LEU A 174 -11.10 1.44 -20.82
CA LEU A 174 -10.15 0.36 -21.07
C LEU A 174 -10.30 -0.77 -20.06
N LEU A 175 -10.39 -0.48 -18.76
CA LEU A 175 -10.59 -1.54 -17.75
C LEU A 175 -11.95 -2.25 -17.89
N ARG A 176 -13.01 -1.53 -18.30
CA ARG A 176 -14.35 -2.11 -18.51
C ARG A 176 -14.44 -3.01 -19.73
N HIS A 177 -13.57 -2.85 -20.73
CA HIS A 177 -13.72 -3.53 -22.02
C HIS A 177 -12.51 -4.37 -22.45
N ALA A 178 -11.32 -4.18 -21.86
CA ALA A 178 -10.11 -4.94 -22.20
C ALA A 178 -10.36 -6.44 -22.10
N ARG A 179 -9.81 -7.21 -23.05
CA ARG A 179 -9.87 -8.69 -23.09
C ARG A 179 -8.55 -9.36 -22.73
N LEU A 180 -7.45 -8.65 -22.93
CA LEU A 180 -6.11 -9.01 -22.52
C LEU A 180 -5.56 -7.86 -21.69
N LEU A 181 -5.12 -8.14 -20.46
CA LEU A 181 -4.64 -7.09 -19.57
C LEU A 181 -3.41 -7.57 -18.78
N GLY A 182 -2.24 -6.97 -19.07
CA GLY A 182 -1.02 -7.15 -18.26
C GLY A 182 -1.16 -6.52 -16.88
N TYR A 183 -0.37 -6.97 -15.90
CA TYR A 183 -0.45 -6.41 -14.54
C TYR A 183 0.01 -4.96 -14.47
N ARG A 184 1.04 -4.59 -15.26
CA ARG A 184 1.51 -3.21 -15.36
C ARG A 184 0.43 -2.28 -15.93
N ASP A 185 -0.11 -2.60 -17.11
CA ASP A 185 -1.16 -1.81 -17.74
C ASP A 185 -2.40 -1.72 -16.84
N PHE A 186 -2.80 -2.84 -16.23
CA PHE A 186 -3.86 -2.88 -15.22
C PHE A 186 -3.61 -1.87 -14.10
N SER A 187 -2.42 -1.88 -13.52
CA SER A 187 -2.08 -1.04 -12.37
C SER A 187 -2.03 0.44 -12.72
N GLU A 188 -1.49 0.79 -13.90
CA GLU A 188 -1.47 2.17 -14.42
C GLU A 188 -2.91 2.67 -14.66
N LEU A 189 -3.75 1.87 -15.30
CA LEU A 189 -5.16 2.23 -15.55
C LEU A 189 -5.97 2.31 -14.26
N LEU A 190 -5.78 1.37 -13.33
CA LEU A 190 -6.45 1.35 -12.03
C LEU A 190 -6.06 2.58 -11.20
N SER A 191 -4.80 3.01 -11.28
CA SER A 191 -4.31 4.25 -10.67
C SER A 191 -5.08 5.47 -11.16
N GLY A 192 -5.32 5.56 -12.49
CA GLY A 192 -6.12 6.61 -13.10
C GLY A 192 -7.58 6.60 -12.64
N VAL A 193 -8.21 5.41 -12.59
CA VAL A 193 -9.59 5.28 -12.07
C VAL A 193 -9.66 5.67 -10.59
N ARG A 194 -8.69 5.25 -9.78
CA ARG A 194 -8.61 5.62 -8.35
C ARG A 194 -8.45 7.12 -8.14
N LEU A 195 -7.61 7.77 -8.95
CA LEU A 195 -7.51 9.23 -8.96
C LEU A 195 -8.87 9.86 -9.33
N GLY A 196 -9.52 9.36 -10.37
CA GLY A 196 -10.84 9.85 -10.80
C GLY A 196 -11.93 9.74 -9.73
N VAL A 197 -11.95 8.64 -8.97
CA VAL A 197 -12.84 8.49 -7.80
C VAL A 197 -12.47 9.48 -6.71
N SER A 198 -11.17 9.66 -6.44
CA SER A 198 -10.69 10.59 -5.40
C SER A 198 -10.94 12.07 -5.74
N LEU A 199 -11.01 12.41 -7.03
CA LEU A 199 -11.32 13.75 -7.53
C LEU A 199 -12.84 14.00 -7.68
N GLY A 200 -13.68 12.98 -7.47
CA GLY A 200 -15.12 13.08 -7.67
C GLY A 200 -15.59 13.03 -9.13
N VAL A 201 -14.69 12.81 -10.08
CA VAL A 201 -15.02 12.62 -11.51
C VAL A 201 -15.79 11.32 -11.73
N LEU A 202 -15.43 10.27 -10.99
CA LEU A 202 -16.10 8.98 -11.01
C LEU A 202 -16.82 8.73 -9.68
N LYS A 203 -18.12 8.43 -9.74
CA LYS A 203 -18.90 8.04 -8.54
C LYS A 203 -18.69 6.59 -8.11
N ALA A 204 -18.21 5.75 -9.03
CA ALA A 204 -17.97 4.33 -8.82
C ALA A 204 -16.73 3.88 -9.63
N PRO A 205 -16.03 2.81 -9.21
CA PRO A 205 -16.29 1.96 -8.05
C PRO A 205 -15.78 2.56 -6.73
N ALA A 206 -16.24 2.03 -5.59
CA ALA A 206 -15.70 2.40 -4.28
C ALA A 206 -14.20 2.05 -4.16
N ILE A 207 -13.46 2.84 -3.38
CA ILE A 207 -12.02 2.64 -3.15
C ILE A 207 -11.70 1.22 -2.64
N GLY A 208 -12.56 0.63 -1.80
CA GLY A 208 -12.39 -0.74 -1.32
C GLY A 208 -12.41 -1.79 -2.45
N SER A 209 -13.23 -1.58 -3.49
CA SER A 209 -13.24 -2.46 -4.66
C SER A 209 -11.98 -2.29 -5.52
N LEU A 210 -11.45 -1.07 -5.61
CA LEU A 210 -10.16 -0.83 -6.27
C LEU A 210 -9.01 -1.52 -5.50
N ASN A 211 -8.99 -1.43 -4.18
CA ASN A 211 -8.00 -2.11 -3.33
C ASN A 211 -8.06 -3.64 -3.53
N ARG A 212 -9.27 -4.22 -3.52
CA ARG A 212 -9.45 -5.66 -3.78
C ARG A 212 -8.94 -6.05 -5.16
N MET A 213 -9.19 -5.23 -6.18
CA MET A 213 -8.64 -5.51 -7.51
C MET A 213 -7.12 -5.54 -7.53
N MET A 214 -6.43 -4.65 -6.80
CA MET A 214 -4.96 -4.67 -6.72
C MET A 214 -4.41 -5.99 -6.19
N VAL A 215 -5.08 -6.60 -5.21
CA VAL A 215 -4.65 -7.86 -4.59
C VAL A 215 -4.99 -9.05 -5.48
N PHE A 216 -6.27 -9.22 -5.82
CA PHE A 216 -6.76 -10.43 -6.50
C PHE A 216 -6.44 -10.48 -8.00
N ALA A 217 -5.96 -9.38 -8.60
CA ALA A 217 -5.45 -9.38 -9.98
C ALA A 217 -3.99 -9.82 -10.12
N GLN A 218 -3.31 -10.15 -9.01
CA GLN A 218 -1.95 -10.68 -9.02
C GLN A 218 -1.91 -12.15 -9.48
N ALA A 219 -0.75 -12.60 -9.95
CA ALA A 219 -0.59 -13.90 -10.59
C ALA A 219 -1.12 -15.07 -9.75
N SER A 220 -0.66 -15.22 -8.50
CA SER A 220 -1.05 -16.36 -7.66
C SER A 220 -2.53 -16.37 -7.28
N HIS A 221 -3.13 -15.19 -7.09
CA HIS A 221 -4.57 -15.10 -6.83
C HIS A 221 -5.41 -15.49 -8.06
N LEU A 222 -4.93 -15.17 -9.27
CA LEU A 222 -5.59 -15.58 -10.51
C LEU A 222 -5.43 -17.08 -10.75
N ASP A 223 -4.26 -17.66 -10.44
CA ASP A 223 -4.01 -19.09 -10.53
C ASP A 223 -4.92 -19.85 -9.55
N GLU A 224 -5.00 -19.39 -8.30
CA GLU A 224 -5.89 -19.94 -7.27
C GLU A 224 -7.37 -19.86 -7.69
N ALA A 225 -7.81 -18.70 -8.17
CA ALA A 225 -9.18 -18.54 -8.66
C ALA A 225 -9.50 -19.43 -9.88
N ALA A 226 -8.49 -19.83 -10.64
CA ALA A 226 -8.63 -20.79 -11.75
C ALA A 226 -8.47 -22.26 -11.31
N GLY A 227 -8.03 -22.51 -10.07
CA GLY A 227 -7.74 -23.85 -9.55
C GLY A 227 -6.52 -24.52 -10.20
N ARG A 228 -5.68 -23.76 -10.92
CA ARG A 228 -4.48 -24.28 -11.61
C ARG A 228 -3.50 -23.15 -11.93
N ALA A 229 -2.24 -23.51 -12.17
CA ALA A 229 -1.27 -22.58 -12.74
C ALA A 229 -1.70 -22.14 -14.15
N LEU A 230 -1.72 -20.83 -14.39
CA LEU A 230 -2.06 -20.24 -15.68
C LEU A 230 -0.79 -19.81 -16.44
N SER A 231 -0.83 -19.95 -17.76
CA SER A 231 0.18 -19.37 -18.65
C SER A 231 0.17 -17.84 -18.56
N ALA A 232 1.23 -17.18 -19.07
CA ALA A 232 1.30 -15.72 -19.07
C ALA A 232 0.15 -15.06 -19.85
N GLU A 233 -0.30 -15.69 -20.94
CA GLU A 233 -1.42 -15.21 -21.76
C GLU A 233 -2.76 -15.47 -21.06
N GLU A 234 -2.96 -16.67 -20.51
CA GLU A 234 -4.15 -17.01 -19.72
C GLU A 234 -4.33 -16.05 -18.55
N ARG A 235 -3.25 -15.73 -17.80
CA ARG A 235 -3.30 -14.74 -16.72
C ARG A 235 -3.77 -13.37 -17.19
N ARG A 236 -3.39 -12.93 -18.40
CA ARG A 236 -3.85 -11.65 -18.96
C ARG A 236 -5.35 -11.68 -19.28
N CYS A 237 -5.85 -12.80 -19.82
CA CYS A 237 -7.27 -13.02 -20.07
C CYS A 237 -8.08 -13.06 -18.77
N HIS A 238 -7.63 -13.86 -17.79
CA HIS A 238 -8.27 -14.00 -16.47
C HIS A 238 -8.30 -12.67 -15.72
N ARG A 239 -7.18 -11.92 -15.70
CA ARG A 239 -7.12 -10.58 -15.10
C ARG A 239 -8.16 -9.65 -15.72
N ALA A 240 -8.22 -9.59 -17.04
CA ALA A 240 -9.20 -8.77 -17.74
C ALA A 240 -10.64 -9.20 -17.40
N GLY A 241 -10.91 -10.50 -17.36
CA GLY A 241 -12.21 -11.05 -16.95
C GLY A 241 -12.62 -10.67 -15.53
N TYR A 242 -11.71 -10.84 -14.57
CA TYR A 242 -11.92 -10.48 -13.18
C TYR A 242 -12.23 -8.98 -13.01
N VAL A 243 -11.40 -8.11 -13.60
CA VAL A 243 -11.57 -6.64 -13.51
C VAL A 243 -12.91 -6.19 -14.09
N ARG A 244 -13.31 -6.71 -15.26
CA ARG A 244 -14.61 -6.37 -15.86
C ARG A 244 -15.78 -6.79 -14.97
N THR A 245 -15.68 -7.96 -14.34
CA THR A 245 -16.71 -8.47 -13.41
C THR A 245 -16.85 -7.53 -12.22
N VAL A 246 -15.75 -7.23 -11.53
CA VAL A 246 -15.77 -6.33 -10.36
C VAL A 246 -16.28 -4.93 -10.71
N LEU A 247 -15.91 -4.38 -11.87
CA LEU A 247 -16.36 -3.06 -12.32
C LEU A 247 -17.83 -3.01 -12.73
N ARG A 248 -18.37 -4.11 -13.27
CA ARG A 248 -19.81 -4.23 -13.56
C ARG A 248 -20.62 -4.27 -12.28
N ASP A 249 -20.25 -5.16 -11.36
CA ASP A 249 -20.98 -5.36 -10.11
C ASP A 249 -20.95 -4.09 -9.23
N ALA A 250 -19.83 -3.35 -9.24
CA ALA A 250 -19.72 -2.05 -8.57
C ALA A 250 -20.56 -0.94 -9.23
N GLY A 251 -20.85 -1.04 -10.53
CA GLY A 251 -21.75 -0.12 -11.24
C GLY A 251 -23.22 -0.37 -10.90
N GLU A 252 -23.62 -1.63 -10.81
CA GLU A 252 -24.99 -2.05 -10.47
C GLU A 252 -25.37 -1.75 -9.01
N ALA A 253 -24.41 -1.84 -8.08
CA ALA A 253 -24.59 -1.40 -6.70
C ALA A 253 -24.81 0.12 -6.56
N SER A 254 -24.32 0.91 -7.52
CA SER A 254 -24.51 2.37 -7.51
C SER A 254 -25.85 2.83 -8.12
N THR A 255 -26.45 2.00 -8.98
CA THR A 255 -27.76 2.30 -9.60
C THR A 255 -28.95 1.81 -8.78
N SER A 256 -28.76 0.78 -7.94
CA SER A 256 -29.81 0.27 -7.04
C SER A 256 -30.05 1.14 -5.79
N GLY A 257 -29.14 2.07 -5.47
CA GLY A 257 -29.33 3.07 -4.42
C GLY A 257 -30.02 4.36 -4.89
N ALA A 258 -30.47 4.41 -6.15
CA ALA A 258 -31.16 5.56 -6.75
C ALA A 258 -32.49 5.10 -7.38
N ALA A 259 -33.41 4.65 -6.55
CA ALA A 259 -34.83 4.63 -6.89
C ALA A 259 -35.57 5.49 -5.84
N PRO A 260 -36.51 6.36 -6.25
CA PRO A 260 -37.16 7.35 -5.39
C PRO A 260 -38.02 6.73 -4.27
#